data_AF-A0A8H8NEL5-F1
#
_entry.id   AF-A0A8H8NEL5-F1
#
_cell.length_a   1.000
_cell.length_b   1.000
_cell.length_c   1.000
_cell.angle_alpha   90.00
_cell.angle_beta   90.00
_cell.angle_gamma   90.00
#
_symmetry.space_group_name_H-M   'P 1'
#
loop_
_entity.id
_entity.type
_entity.pdbx_description
1 polymer ?
#
loop_
_entity_poly.entity_id
_entity_poly.type
_entity_poly.pdbx_seq_one_letter_code
_entity_poly.pdbx_strand_id
1 'polypeptide(L)'
;MDNSSTFGLPLSTKDKLSIQHPVFGSDQDAPLSPILVLAKFLGSLAALGFNPPTVQEIFEALDYDYKILGLDEIIEGGKELITLLEHSVFSRMIWAAQSRLRNQHYSLNYLEEATIGAWTAPYVGKTAQVLKSNLNRMNVWCGSAPYANYVPITQSSGTGKSRAVDELAKEVFTIPFCLRRGHGNQGYPAADGDVSDSLTYGDNIDAVRRHQCMFFGQLFKVVHDELAEMPDYNSQAALAKAFRDRLQGGNYRAELYKRVCNKVCLLTFVECR
;
A
#
# COMPACT_ATOMS: atom_id res chain seq x y z
N MET A 1 12.16 52.53 22.62
CA MET A 1 12.07 53.24 21.32
C MET A 1 11.53 52.20 20.33
N ASP A 2 10.27 51.79 20.37
CA ASP A 2 8.99 52.55 20.36
C ASP A 2 8.84 53.48 19.15
N ASN A 3 8.06 53.01 18.16
CA ASN A 3 6.85 53.62 17.57
C ASN A 3 6.60 52.95 16.19
N SER A 4 5.57 52.14 15.93
CA SER A 4 4.10 52.26 16.11
C SER A 4 3.43 53.31 15.19
N SER A 5 2.61 52.81 14.25
CA SER A 5 1.32 53.36 13.74
C SER A 5 0.95 52.53 12.48
N THR A 6 0.06 51.54 12.47
CA THR A 6 -1.40 51.48 12.69
C THR A 6 -2.25 52.50 11.91
N PHE A 7 -3.04 52.01 10.95
CA PHE A 7 -4.43 52.34 10.59
C PHE A 7 -4.86 51.26 9.56
N GLY A 8 -5.98 50.55 9.58
CA GLY A 8 -7.25 50.70 10.27
C GLY A 8 -8.39 50.41 9.26
N LEU A 9 -8.99 49.21 9.39
CA LEU A 9 -10.22 48.63 8.76
C LEU A 9 -11.44 49.60 8.71
N PRO A 10 -12.59 49.32 8.02
CA PRO A 10 -13.30 48.01 7.99
C PRO A 10 -14.21 47.66 6.78
N LEU A 11 -14.72 46.40 6.79
CA LEU A 11 -16.06 45.87 6.36
C LEU A 11 -15.88 44.36 6.06
N SER A 12 -16.33 43.37 6.87
CA SER A 12 -17.71 42.90 7.19
C SER A 12 -18.50 42.55 5.92
N THR A 13 -19.08 41.37 5.67
CA THR A 13 -19.59 40.28 6.52
C THR A 13 -19.91 39.06 5.61
N LYS A 14 -19.81 37.82 6.13
CA LYS A 14 -20.41 36.54 5.60
C LYS A 14 -19.77 36.07 4.27
N ASP A 15 -18.91 35.06 4.24
CA ASP A 15 -19.23 33.65 4.49
C ASP A 15 -18.00 32.90 5.00
N LYS A 16 -17.99 32.59 6.30
CA LYS A 16 -17.15 31.53 6.86
C LYS A 16 -17.98 30.26 6.81
N LEU A 17 -17.64 29.34 5.92
CA LEU A 17 -18.03 27.93 6.01
C LEU A 17 -17.40 27.37 7.30
N SER A 18 -18.10 27.54 8.41
CA SER A 18 -17.87 26.73 9.60
C SER A 18 -18.33 25.33 9.25
N ILE A 19 -17.40 24.42 9.00
CA ILE A 19 -17.68 23.01 9.16
C ILE A 19 -17.87 22.83 10.66
N GLN A 20 -19.13 22.86 11.11
CA GLN A 20 -19.49 22.36 12.41
C GLN A 20 -19.18 20.86 12.38
N HIS A 21 -18.13 20.45 13.09
CA HIS A 21 -18.04 19.06 13.53
C HIS A 21 -19.32 18.77 14.33
N PRO A 22 -20.04 17.66 14.06
CA PRO A 22 -21.17 17.29 14.88
C PRO A 22 -20.68 17.11 16.32
N VAL A 23 -21.09 18.04 17.19
CA VAL A 23 -20.96 17.91 18.63
C VAL A 23 -21.93 16.80 19.04
N PHE A 24 -21.41 15.61 19.30
CA PHE A 24 -22.15 14.57 20.00
C PHE A 24 -22.24 14.99 21.47
N GLY A 25 -23.29 15.75 21.79
CA GLY A 25 -23.61 16.18 23.14
C GLY A 25 -24.48 15.16 23.87
N SER A 26 -24.05 14.86 25.10
CA SER A 26 -24.80 14.37 26.27
C SER A 26 -25.70 13.14 26.13
N ASP A 27 -25.24 12.05 26.75
CA ASP A 27 -26.00 11.07 27.54
C ASP A 27 -27.53 11.16 27.46
N GLN A 28 -28.14 10.58 26.40
CA GLN A 28 -29.46 9.91 26.41
C GLN A 28 -29.92 9.44 25.01
N ASP A 29 -29.05 8.86 24.18
CA ASP A 29 -29.49 8.29 22.90
C ASP A 29 -29.05 6.83 22.77
N ALA A 30 -30.03 5.93 22.67
CA ALA A 30 -29.79 4.54 22.30
C ALA A 30 -28.99 4.47 20.98
N PRO A 31 -28.09 3.48 20.79
CA PRO A 31 -27.32 3.38 19.56
C PRO A 31 -28.26 3.35 18.36
N LEU A 32 -28.13 4.35 17.48
CA LEU A 32 -28.90 4.44 16.24
C LEU A 32 -28.70 3.13 15.46
N SER A 33 -29.79 2.54 14.97
CA SER A 33 -29.69 1.31 14.19
C SER A 33 -28.77 1.53 12.98
N PRO A 34 -27.95 0.54 12.57
CA PRO A 34 -27.05 0.65 11.42
C PRO A 34 -27.77 1.11 10.13
N ILE A 35 -29.04 0.73 9.97
CA ILE A 35 -29.93 1.16 8.88
C ILE A 35 -30.13 2.68 8.90
N LEU A 36 -30.30 3.28 10.09
CA LEU A 36 -30.50 4.71 10.25
C LEU A 36 -29.19 5.49 10.03
N VAL A 37 -28.04 4.91 10.37
CA VAL A 37 -26.72 5.47 10.05
C VAL A 37 -26.48 5.47 8.54
N LEU A 38 -26.80 4.36 7.86
CA LEU A 38 -26.70 4.23 6.42
C LEU A 38 -27.65 5.21 5.71
N ALA A 39 -28.90 5.35 6.18
CA ALA A 39 -29.87 6.29 5.62
C ALA A 39 -29.40 7.76 5.79
N LYS A 40 -28.84 8.12 6.95
CA LYS A 40 -28.26 9.46 7.17
C LYS A 40 -27.05 9.72 6.26
N PHE A 41 -26.22 8.70 6.02
CA PHE A 41 -25.07 8.79 5.11
C PHE A 41 -25.51 8.98 3.66
N LEU A 42 -26.45 8.16 3.16
CA LEU A 42 -27.00 8.30 1.80
C LEU A 42 -27.72 9.63 1.60
N GLY A 43 -28.46 10.10 2.61
CA GLY A 43 -29.09 11.43 2.59
C GLY A 43 -28.07 12.57 2.54
N SER A 44 -26.94 12.43 3.25
CA SER A 44 -25.84 13.42 3.20
C SER A 44 -25.16 13.46 1.83
N LEU A 45 -25.02 12.31 1.16
CA LEU A 45 -24.51 12.24 -0.21
C LEU A 45 -25.47 12.90 -1.21
N ALA A 46 -26.78 12.67 -1.08
CA ALA A 46 -27.79 13.32 -1.91
C ALA A 46 -27.79 14.85 -1.73
N ALA A 47 -27.66 15.33 -0.49
CA ALA A 47 -27.59 16.77 -0.19
C ALA A 47 -26.34 17.45 -0.79
N LEU A 48 -25.28 16.70 -1.07
CA LEU A 48 -24.07 17.17 -1.75
C LEU A 48 -24.17 17.07 -3.28
N GLY A 49 -25.34 16.72 -3.83
CA GLY A 49 -25.58 16.60 -5.27
C GLY A 49 -25.12 15.27 -5.87
N PHE A 50 -24.75 14.27 -5.05
CA PHE A 50 -24.47 12.93 -5.54
C PHE A 50 -25.77 12.15 -5.73
N ASN A 51 -25.79 11.19 -6.66
CA ASN A 51 -26.88 10.22 -6.79
C ASN A 51 -26.50 8.95 -6.00
N PRO A 52 -26.93 8.81 -4.73
CA PRO A 52 -26.56 7.65 -3.93
C PRO A 52 -27.15 6.37 -4.53
N PRO A 53 -26.46 5.21 -4.38
CA PRO A 53 -27.03 3.94 -4.80
C PRO A 53 -28.33 3.67 -4.05
N THR A 54 -29.30 3.09 -4.74
CA THR A 54 -30.57 2.69 -4.13
C THR A 54 -30.34 1.60 -3.10
N VAL A 55 -31.25 1.50 -2.14
CA VAL A 55 -31.23 0.42 -1.13
C VAL A 55 -31.19 -0.95 -1.81
N GLN A 56 -31.90 -1.10 -2.94
CA GLN A 56 -31.91 -2.30 -3.76
C GLN A 56 -30.53 -2.62 -4.38
N GLU A 57 -29.85 -1.62 -4.95
CA GLU A 57 -28.48 -1.78 -5.50
C GLU A 57 -27.45 -2.12 -4.41
N ILE A 58 -27.66 -1.62 -3.19
CA ILE A 58 -26.84 -1.98 -2.03
C ILE A 58 -27.10 -3.44 -1.66
N PHE A 59 -28.36 -3.88 -1.60
CA PHE A 59 -28.70 -5.28 -1.29
C PHE A 59 -28.18 -6.26 -2.36
N GLU A 60 -28.27 -5.92 -3.63
CA GLU A 60 -27.76 -6.76 -4.72
C GLU A 60 -26.23 -6.90 -4.70
N ALA A 61 -25.51 -5.81 -4.34
CA ALA A 61 -24.07 -5.87 -4.14
C ALA A 61 -23.68 -6.74 -2.93
N LEU A 62 -24.51 -6.76 -1.88
CA LEU A 62 -24.31 -7.58 -0.69
C LEU A 62 -24.63 -9.06 -0.96
N ASP A 63 -25.73 -9.37 -1.67
CA ASP A 63 -26.14 -10.73 -2.00
C ASP A 63 -25.12 -11.45 -2.91
N TYR A 64 -24.47 -10.69 -3.80
CA TYR A 64 -23.37 -11.19 -4.63
C TYR A 64 -22.14 -11.60 -3.80
N ASP A 65 -21.79 -10.82 -2.77
CA ASP A 65 -20.62 -11.08 -1.91
C ASP A 65 -20.88 -12.19 -0.87
N TYR A 66 -22.13 -12.38 -0.40
CA TYR A 66 -22.51 -13.47 0.52
C TYR A 66 -22.26 -14.86 -0.10
N LYS A 67 -22.57 -15.04 -1.38
CA LYS A 67 -22.32 -16.29 -2.13
C LYS A 67 -20.84 -16.60 -2.34
N ILE A 68 -19.99 -15.58 -2.44
CA ILE A 68 -18.54 -15.76 -2.63
C ILE A 68 -17.87 -16.29 -1.35
N LEU A 69 -18.44 -16.04 -0.18
CA LEU A 69 -17.82 -16.34 1.11
C LEU A 69 -18.29 -17.65 1.75
N GLY A 70 -19.26 -18.37 1.17
CA GLY A 70 -19.72 -19.67 1.67
C GLY A 70 -20.24 -19.63 3.13
N LEU A 71 -20.86 -18.53 3.53
CA LEU A 71 -21.22 -18.24 4.93
C LEU A 71 -22.58 -18.84 5.37
N ASP A 72 -23.21 -19.65 4.53
CA ASP A 72 -24.52 -20.27 4.81
C ASP A 72 -24.50 -21.19 6.04
N GLU A 73 -23.34 -21.70 6.45
CA GLU A 73 -23.17 -22.64 7.57
C GLU A 73 -22.87 -21.98 8.94
N ILE A 74 -22.64 -20.66 9.00
CA ILE A 74 -22.22 -19.99 10.26
C ILE A 74 -23.37 -19.16 10.83
N ILE A 75 -24.49 -19.82 11.17
CA ILE A 75 -25.63 -19.19 11.85
C ILE A 75 -25.92 -19.93 13.15
N GLU A 76 -25.00 -19.87 14.12
CA GLU A 76 -25.32 -20.33 15.49
C GLU A 76 -24.66 -19.50 16.61
N GLY A 77 -24.24 -18.26 16.31
CA GLY A 77 -23.65 -17.30 17.27
C GLY A 77 -24.12 -15.86 17.03
N GLY A 78 -25.43 -15.67 16.90
CA GLY A 78 -26.06 -14.55 16.18
C GLY A 78 -26.16 -13.18 16.84
N LYS A 79 -25.19 -12.70 17.63
CA LYS A 79 -25.18 -11.28 18.06
C LYS A 79 -23.83 -10.59 17.95
N GLU A 80 -22.75 -11.20 18.42
CA GLU A 80 -21.40 -10.62 18.28
C GLU A 80 -20.86 -10.72 16.84
N LEU A 81 -21.23 -11.78 16.12
CA LEU A 81 -20.85 -11.97 14.72
C LEU A 81 -21.52 -10.92 13.81
N ILE A 82 -22.76 -10.53 14.11
CA ILE A 82 -23.51 -9.53 13.34
C ILE A 82 -22.82 -8.16 13.45
N THR A 83 -22.39 -7.76 14.64
CA THR A 83 -21.70 -6.46 14.84
C THR A 83 -20.32 -6.42 14.17
N LEU A 84 -19.58 -7.53 14.19
CA LEU A 84 -18.30 -7.67 13.49
C LEU A 84 -18.47 -7.72 11.96
N LEU A 85 -19.48 -8.42 11.48
CA LEU A 85 -19.85 -8.45 10.06
C LEU A 85 -20.31 -7.07 9.61
N GLU A 86 -21.16 -6.38 10.37
CA GLU A 86 -21.61 -5.02 10.11
C GLU A 86 -20.45 -4.03 10.02
N HIS A 87 -19.46 -4.10 10.92
CA HIS A 87 -18.27 -3.23 10.83
C HIS A 87 -17.39 -3.54 9.61
N SER A 88 -17.24 -4.82 9.27
CA SER A 88 -16.43 -5.25 8.12
C SER A 88 -17.09 -4.89 6.79
N VAL A 89 -18.41 -5.07 6.70
CA VAL A 89 -19.25 -4.75 5.54
C VAL A 89 -19.36 -3.24 5.38
N PHE A 90 -19.59 -2.50 6.46
CA PHE A 90 -19.65 -1.04 6.43
C PHE A 90 -18.31 -0.43 6.02
N SER A 91 -17.18 -0.95 6.52
CA SER A 91 -15.85 -0.50 6.10
C SER A 91 -15.58 -0.79 4.62
N ARG A 92 -16.01 -1.95 4.12
CA ARG A 92 -15.90 -2.31 2.70
C ARG A 92 -16.86 -1.50 1.82
N MET A 93 -18.05 -1.17 2.30
CA MET A 93 -19.01 -0.29 1.62
C MET A 93 -18.47 1.14 1.51
N ILE A 94 -17.95 1.71 2.60
CA ILE A 94 -17.29 3.02 2.55
C ILE A 94 -16.11 2.98 1.58
N TRP A 95 -15.29 1.93 1.63
CA TRP A 95 -14.17 1.78 0.68
C TRP A 95 -14.65 1.66 -0.77
N ALA A 96 -15.70 0.89 -1.05
CA ALA A 96 -16.27 0.71 -2.38
C ALA A 96 -16.90 2.01 -2.90
N ALA A 97 -17.65 2.72 -2.06
CA ALA A 97 -18.23 4.02 -2.39
C ALA A 97 -17.15 5.08 -2.65
N GLN A 98 -16.13 5.17 -1.79
CA GLN A 98 -14.98 6.06 -1.98
C GLN A 98 -14.16 5.69 -3.22
N SER A 99 -14.08 4.41 -3.57
CA SER A 99 -13.37 3.95 -4.77
C SER A 99 -14.17 4.22 -6.05
N ARG A 100 -15.50 4.05 -6.02
CA ARG A 100 -16.39 4.45 -7.11
C ARG A 100 -16.35 5.97 -7.32
N LEU A 101 -16.41 6.77 -6.26
CA LEU A 101 -16.30 8.23 -6.34
C LEU A 101 -14.94 8.69 -6.88
N ARG A 102 -13.82 8.06 -6.46
CA ARG A 102 -12.49 8.32 -7.03
C ARG A 102 -12.39 7.97 -8.51
N ASN A 103 -12.99 6.86 -8.92
CA ASN A 103 -12.94 6.38 -10.30
C ASN A 103 -13.93 7.09 -11.24
N GLN A 104 -15.00 7.70 -10.72
CA GLN A 104 -15.98 8.45 -11.52
C GLN A 104 -15.50 9.86 -11.91
N HIS A 105 -14.48 10.41 -11.25
CA HIS A 105 -14.05 11.81 -11.41
C HIS A 105 -12.68 12.01 -12.06
N TYR A 106 -11.87 10.95 -12.20
CA TYR A 106 -10.56 11.05 -12.83
C TYR A 106 -10.42 10.01 -13.94
N SER A 107 -9.97 10.42 -15.12
CA SER A 107 -9.56 9.47 -16.15
C SER A 107 -8.43 8.60 -15.58
N LEU A 108 -8.40 7.31 -15.93
CA LEU A 108 -7.34 6.39 -15.50
C LEU A 108 -5.94 6.95 -15.82
N ASN A 109 -5.83 7.63 -16.96
CA ASN A 109 -4.60 8.31 -17.40
C ASN A 109 -4.18 9.41 -16.41
N TYR A 110 -5.10 10.22 -15.88
CA TYR A 110 -4.77 11.26 -14.90
C TYR A 110 -4.25 10.67 -13.59
N LEU A 111 -4.86 9.57 -13.12
CA LEU A 111 -4.42 8.90 -11.89
C LEU A 111 -3.03 8.28 -12.06
N GLU A 112 -2.75 7.70 -13.22
CA GLU A 112 -1.44 7.17 -13.56
C GLU A 112 -0.39 8.29 -13.63
N GLU A 113 -0.67 9.37 -14.35
CA GLU A 113 0.22 10.55 -14.43
C GLU A 113 0.48 11.17 -13.06
N ALA A 114 -0.56 11.35 -12.23
CA ALA A 114 -0.41 11.88 -10.88
C ALA A 114 0.42 10.96 -9.99
N THR A 115 0.27 9.63 -10.14
CA THR A 115 1.04 8.65 -9.38
C THR A 115 2.51 8.64 -9.80
N ILE A 116 2.79 8.67 -11.10
CA ILE A 116 4.15 8.78 -11.65
C ILE A 116 4.78 10.12 -11.25
N GLY A 117 4.03 11.21 -11.33
CA GLY A 117 4.45 12.54 -10.89
C GLY A 117 4.79 12.57 -9.40
N ALA A 118 3.93 12.02 -8.55
CA ALA A 118 4.18 11.90 -7.12
C ALA A 118 5.40 11.00 -6.82
N TRP A 119 5.63 9.96 -7.62
CA TRP A 119 6.80 9.08 -7.48
C TRP A 119 8.12 9.70 -7.92
N THR A 120 8.09 10.65 -8.85
CA THR A 120 9.30 11.30 -9.38
C THR A 120 9.60 12.62 -8.68
N ALA A 121 8.60 13.26 -8.07
CA ALA A 121 8.75 14.49 -7.30
C ALA A 121 9.77 14.32 -6.14
N PRO A 122 10.47 15.40 -5.72
CA PRO A 122 11.35 15.36 -4.57
C PRO A 122 10.66 14.80 -3.32
N TYR A 123 11.35 13.94 -2.59
CA TYR A 123 10.81 13.35 -1.38
C TYR A 123 10.69 14.39 -0.27
N VAL A 124 9.54 14.46 0.39
CA VAL A 124 9.26 15.39 1.49
C VAL A 124 9.06 14.63 2.79
N GLY A 125 9.73 15.08 3.85
CA GLY A 125 9.63 14.51 5.20
C GLY A 125 10.89 13.76 5.63
N LYS A 126 10.84 13.22 6.85
CA LYS A 126 11.99 12.56 7.51
C LYS A 126 11.84 11.05 7.66
N THR A 127 10.78 10.46 7.11
CA THR A 127 10.45 9.04 7.35
C THR A 127 11.56 8.09 6.88
N ALA A 128 12.20 8.35 5.73
CA ALA A 128 13.34 7.55 5.27
C ALA A 128 14.52 7.58 6.25
N GLN A 129 14.82 8.75 6.84
CA GLN A 129 15.89 8.92 7.83
C GLN A 129 15.58 8.21 9.16
N VAL A 130 14.32 8.29 9.60
CA VAL A 130 13.85 7.56 10.78
C VAL A 130 13.93 6.05 10.54
N LEU A 131 13.52 5.58 9.35
CA LEU A 131 13.60 4.18 8.98
C LEU A 131 15.06 3.70 8.95
N LYS A 132 15.98 4.46 8.35
CA LYS A 132 17.43 4.19 8.38
C LYS A 132 17.95 4.04 9.81
N SER A 133 17.60 4.98 10.68
CA SER A 133 18.05 4.99 12.07
C SER A 133 17.54 3.76 12.82
N ASN A 134 16.29 3.35 12.58
CA ASN A 134 15.72 2.14 13.18
C ASN A 134 16.40 0.88 12.65
N LEU A 135 16.63 0.76 11.34
CA LEU A 135 17.35 -0.38 10.77
C LEU A 135 18.77 -0.51 11.33
N ASN A 136 19.50 0.61 11.48
CA ASN A 136 20.82 0.58 12.11
C ASN A 136 20.76 0.09 13.56
N ARG A 137 19.77 0.53 14.34
CA ARG A 137 19.58 0.06 15.72
C ARG A 137 19.24 -1.42 15.78
N MET A 138 18.38 -1.88 14.87
CA MET A 138 18.02 -3.30 14.76
C MET A 138 19.23 -4.16 14.40
N ASN A 139 20.04 -3.72 13.44
CA ASN A 139 21.27 -4.42 13.06
C ASN A 139 22.25 -4.55 14.24
N VAL A 140 22.35 -3.54 15.10
CA VAL A 140 23.19 -3.60 16.32
C VAL A 140 22.64 -4.59 17.35
N TRP A 141 21.32 -4.75 17.44
CA TRP A 141 20.65 -5.58 18.46
C TRP A 141 20.21 -6.96 17.98
N CYS A 142 20.37 -7.26 16.69
CA CYS A 142 19.86 -8.47 16.04
C CYS A 142 20.34 -9.77 16.72
N GLY A 143 21.54 -9.78 17.30
CA GLY A 143 22.13 -10.98 17.88
C GLY A 143 22.05 -12.17 16.91
N SER A 144 21.74 -13.36 17.44
CA SER A 144 21.50 -14.59 16.65
C SER A 144 20.01 -14.93 16.48
N ALA A 145 19.10 -14.03 16.85
CA ALA A 145 17.67 -14.33 16.86
C ALA A 145 17.11 -14.34 15.43
N PRO A 146 16.43 -15.42 15.00
CA PRO A 146 15.79 -15.45 13.70
C PRO A 146 14.77 -14.30 13.60
N TYR A 147 14.72 -13.63 12.45
CA TYR A 147 13.83 -12.49 12.16
C TYR A 147 14.08 -11.19 12.94
N ALA A 148 15.15 -11.07 13.72
CA ALA A 148 15.42 -9.82 14.45
C ALA A 148 15.71 -8.61 13.52
N ASN A 149 15.99 -8.86 12.24
CA ASN A 149 16.15 -7.86 11.18
C ASN A 149 14.90 -7.70 10.28
N TYR A 150 13.72 -8.11 10.73
CA TYR A 150 12.47 -7.94 9.99
C TYR A 150 11.65 -6.75 10.51
N VAL A 151 11.22 -5.86 9.61
CA VAL A 151 10.37 -4.71 9.93
C VAL A 151 9.09 -4.71 9.09
N PRO A 152 7.93 -5.01 9.68
CA PRO A 152 6.66 -4.75 9.00
C PRO A 152 6.34 -3.25 9.01
N ILE A 153 6.07 -2.67 7.85
CA ILE A 153 5.58 -1.29 7.73
C ILE A 153 4.08 -1.32 7.39
N THR A 154 3.23 -1.30 8.42
CA THR A 154 1.77 -1.36 8.27
C THR A 154 1.15 0.04 8.35
N GLN A 155 0.58 0.54 7.25
CA GLN A 155 -0.22 1.78 7.20
C GLN A 155 -1.26 1.69 6.06
N SER A 156 -2.27 2.58 6.07
CA SER A 156 -3.27 2.68 5.00
C SER A 156 -2.65 2.89 3.61
N SER A 157 -3.33 2.46 2.55
CA SER A 157 -2.86 2.65 1.18
C SER A 157 -2.64 4.13 0.86
N GLY A 158 -1.59 4.46 0.08
CA GLY A 158 -1.31 5.83 -0.34
C GLY A 158 -0.48 6.71 0.62
N THR A 159 -0.10 6.23 1.81
CA THR A 159 0.68 7.03 2.79
C THR A 159 2.17 7.19 2.47
N GLY A 160 2.62 6.81 1.27
CA GLY A 160 4.02 6.96 0.87
C GLY A 160 4.99 5.91 1.43
N LYS A 161 4.51 4.77 1.94
CA LYS A 161 5.37 3.66 2.46
C LYS A 161 6.42 3.21 1.45
N SER A 162 5.99 2.74 0.28
CA SER A 162 6.89 2.26 -0.77
C SER A 162 7.86 3.35 -1.21
N ARG A 163 7.40 4.61 -1.19
CA ARG A 163 8.24 5.76 -1.53
C ARG A 163 9.28 6.07 -0.44
N ALA A 164 8.97 5.88 0.84
CA ALA A 164 9.94 6.00 1.92
C ALA A 164 11.05 4.94 1.82
N VAL A 165 10.69 3.71 1.44
CA VAL A 165 11.66 2.63 1.18
C VAL A 165 12.50 2.92 -0.06
N ASP A 166 11.90 3.42 -1.15
CA ASP A 166 12.63 3.85 -2.35
C ASP A 166 13.60 5.02 -2.06
N GLU A 167 13.20 5.96 -1.20
CA GLU A 167 14.07 7.05 -0.78
C GLU A 167 15.24 6.53 0.06
N LEU A 168 14.98 5.61 1.00
CA LEU A 168 16.01 4.95 1.80
C LEU A 168 17.02 4.18 0.92
N ALA A 169 16.57 3.62 -0.21
CA ALA A 169 17.43 2.89 -1.13
C ALA A 169 18.53 3.75 -1.77
N LYS A 170 18.47 5.08 -1.65
CA LYS A 170 19.57 6.00 -2.01
C LYS A 170 20.74 5.94 -1.04
N GLU A 171 20.52 5.48 0.20
CA GLU A 171 21.53 5.47 1.26
C GLU A 171 21.88 4.05 1.74
N VAL A 172 20.97 3.10 1.58
CA VAL A 172 21.12 1.70 2.01
C VAL A 172 20.93 0.79 0.81
N PHE A 173 21.90 -0.09 0.55
CA PHE A 173 21.81 -1.04 -0.55
C PHE A 173 20.54 -1.90 -0.41
N THR A 174 19.69 -1.87 -1.44
CA THR A 174 18.33 -2.42 -1.39
C THR A 174 18.03 -3.18 -2.67
N ILE A 175 17.44 -4.37 -2.55
CA ILE A 175 16.90 -5.16 -3.67
C ILE A 175 15.37 -5.16 -3.56
N PRO A 176 14.65 -4.26 -4.27
CA PRO A 176 13.22 -4.05 -4.05
C PRO A 176 12.34 -4.89 -4.98
N PHE A 177 11.50 -5.79 -4.44
CA PHE A 177 10.45 -6.49 -5.21
C PHE A 177 9.04 -6.14 -4.73
N CYS A 178 8.09 -6.04 -5.66
CA CYS A 178 6.70 -5.68 -5.47
C CYS A 178 5.80 -6.87 -5.83
N LEU A 179 5.33 -7.60 -4.82
CA LEU A 179 4.59 -8.86 -4.98
C LEU A 179 3.07 -8.67 -5.17
N ARG A 180 2.63 -7.51 -5.65
CA ARG A 180 1.20 -7.19 -5.78
C ARG A 180 0.55 -8.12 -6.82
N ARG A 181 -0.52 -8.84 -6.42
CA ARG A 181 -1.36 -9.69 -7.29
C ARG A 181 -2.73 -9.05 -7.52
N GLY A 182 -3.36 -9.32 -8.67
CA GLY A 182 -4.76 -8.96 -8.96
C GLY A 182 -4.98 -7.83 -9.97
N HIS A 183 -6.25 -7.63 -10.36
CA HIS A 183 -6.68 -6.62 -11.33
C HIS A 183 -6.46 -5.19 -10.80
N GLY A 184 -5.28 -4.66 -11.10
CA GLY A 184 -4.91 -3.31 -10.71
C GLY A 184 -3.42 -3.08 -10.93
N ASN A 185 -3.01 -3.01 -12.20
CA ASN A 185 -1.68 -2.49 -12.58
C ASN A 185 -1.50 -1.00 -12.23
N GLN A 186 -2.48 -0.38 -11.57
CA GLN A 186 -2.56 1.05 -11.29
C GLN A 186 -1.72 1.51 -10.09
N GLY A 187 -0.83 0.68 -9.56
CA GLY A 187 0.00 1.04 -8.40
C GLY A 187 1.47 1.20 -8.77
N TYR A 188 2.15 2.11 -8.08
CA TYR A 188 3.58 2.35 -8.27
C TYR A 188 4.37 1.94 -7.01
N PRO A 189 5.52 1.24 -7.13
CA PRO A 189 6.13 0.74 -8.37
C PRO A 189 5.30 -0.37 -9.01
N ALA A 190 5.62 -0.66 -10.29
CA ALA A 190 5.04 -1.77 -11.04
C ALA A 190 5.26 -3.10 -10.29
N ALA A 191 4.33 -4.03 -10.48
CA ALA A 191 4.41 -5.35 -9.85
C ALA A 191 5.48 -6.21 -10.54
N ASP A 192 6.22 -7.00 -9.76
CA ASP A 192 7.16 -7.99 -10.28
C ASP A 192 6.46 -9.36 -10.33
N GLY A 193 5.65 -9.55 -11.37
CA GLY A 193 4.84 -10.77 -11.56
C GLY A 193 5.69 -12.05 -11.53
N ASP A 194 6.76 -12.10 -12.31
CA ASP A 194 7.68 -13.24 -12.38
C ASP A 194 8.27 -13.62 -11.01
N VAL A 195 8.53 -12.63 -10.14
CA VAL A 195 9.02 -12.86 -8.79
C VAL A 195 7.92 -13.43 -7.92
N SER A 196 6.71 -12.86 -7.99
CA SER A 196 5.55 -13.35 -7.25
C SER A 196 5.24 -14.81 -7.60
N ASP A 197 5.25 -15.14 -8.89
CA ASP A 197 4.96 -16.49 -9.38
C ASP A 197 6.04 -17.46 -8.94
N SER A 198 7.32 -17.08 -9.07
CA SER A 198 8.45 -17.89 -8.61
C SER A 198 8.38 -18.15 -7.10
N LEU A 199 8.14 -17.14 -6.26
CA LEU A 199 8.14 -17.31 -4.80
C LEU A 199 7.00 -18.19 -4.27
N THR A 200 5.99 -18.49 -5.11
CA THR A 200 4.90 -19.41 -4.78
C THR A 200 4.90 -20.69 -5.61
N TYR A 201 5.98 -20.96 -6.35
CA TYR A 201 6.09 -22.19 -7.14
C TYR A 201 6.28 -23.40 -6.22
N GLY A 202 5.39 -24.38 -6.35
CA GLY A 202 5.39 -25.62 -5.58
C GLY A 202 3.98 -26.08 -5.23
N ASP A 203 3.81 -27.38 -5.06
CA ASP A 203 2.54 -28.05 -4.72
C ASP A 203 2.35 -28.21 -3.20
N ASN A 204 3.42 -28.04 -2.42
CA ASN A 204 3.42 -28.13 -0.96
C ASN A 204 4.43 -27.17 -0.33
N ILE A 205 4.33 -26.99 0.99
CA ILE A 205 5.15 -26.02 1.73
C ILE A 205 6.66 -26.27 1.63
N ASP A 206 7.09 -27.53 1.54
CA ASP A 206 8.51 -27.88 1.45
C ASP A 206 9.05 -27.63 0.04
N ALA A 207 8.25 -27.93 -0.99
CA ALA A 207 8.58 -27.57 -2.37
C ALA A 207 8.72 -26.05 -2.52
N VAL A 208 7.76 -25.28 -1.97
CA VAL A 208 7.79 -23.81 -1.97
C VAL A 208 9.04 -23.29 -1.24
N ARG A 209 9.36 -23.82 -0.06
CA ARG A 209 10.55 -23.41 0.70
C ARG A 209 11.85 -23.70 -0.05
N ARG A 210 11.99 -24.90 -0.64
CA ARG A 210 13.16 -25.23 -1.48
C ARG A 210 13.28 -24.26 -2.64
N HIS A 211 12.17 -23.97 -3.33
CA HIS A 211 12.14 -23.03 -4.44
C HIS A 211 12.50 -21.60 -4.01
N GLN A 212 12.02 -21.13 -2.87
CA GLN A 212 12.39 -19.84 -2.29
C GLN A 212 13.90 -19.77 -1.97
N CYS A 213 14.47 -20.82 -1.38
CA CYS A 213 15.92 -20.89 -1.13
C CYS A 213 16.72 -20.82 -2.44
N MET A 214 16.30 -21.55 -3.47
CA MET A 214 16.93 -21.48 -4.80
C MET A 214 16.80 -20.07 -5.40
N PHE A 215 15.62 -19.45 -5.30
CA PHE A 215 15.36 -18.11 -5.77
C PHE A 215 16.28 -17.08 -5.11
N PHE A 216 16.34 -17.04 -3.77
CA PHE A 216 17.21 -16.10 -3.08
C PHE A 216 18.69 -16.37 -3.35
N GLY A 217 19.10 -17.65 -3.44
CA GLY A 217 20.45 -18.02 -3.83
C GLY A 217 20.84 -17.50 -5.23
N GLN A 218 19.94 -17.60 -6.21
CA GLN A 218 20.17 -17.07 -7.55
C GLN A 218 20.08 -15.54 -7.60
N LEU A 219 19.17 -14.94 -6.84
CA LEU A 219 19.05 -13.48 -6.73
C LEU A 219 20.37 -12.87 -6.24
N PHE A 220 20.93 -13.40 -5.15
CA PHE A 220 22.19 -12.89 -4.61
C PHE A 220 23.38 -13.11 -5.55
N LYS A 221 23.44 -14.24 -6.28
CA LYS A 221 24.47 -14.47 -7.30
C LYS A 221 24.37 -13.48 -8.45
N VAL A 222 23.19 -13.32 -9.04
CA VAL A 222 22.98 -12.37 -10.15
C VAL A 222 23.28 -10.94 -9.70
N VAL A 223 22.82 -10.54 -8.52
CA VAL A 223 23.12 -9.20 -7.99
C VAL A 223 24.61 -9.03 -7.72
N HIS A 224 25.29 -10.04 -7.20
CA HIS A 224 26.74 -9.99 -7.00
C HIS A 224 27.48 -9.81 -8.33
N ASP A 225 27.11 -10.57 -9.37
CA ASP A 225 27.69 -10.44 -10.72
C ASP A 225 27.47 -9.02 -11.28
N GLU A 226 26.27 -8.45 -11.09
CA GLU A 226 25.99 -7.07 -11.48
C GLU A 226 26.85 -6.05 -10.75
N LEU A 227 27.07 -6.24 -9.45
CA LEU A 227 27.93 -5.35 -8.66
C LEU A 227 29.39 -5.44 -9.09
N ALA A 228 29.86 -6.60 -9.56
CA ALA A 228 31.21 -6.78 -10.07
C ALA A 228 31.46 -6.03 -11.39
N GLU A 229 30.41 -5.79 -12.18
CA GLU A 229 30.48 -4.99 -13.41
C GLU A 229 30.30 -3.49 -13.17
N MET A 230 29.88 -3.09 -11.96
CA MET A 230 29.74 -1.68 -11.61
C MET A 230 31.11 -1.05 -11.27
N PRO A 231 31.29 0.26 -11.53
CA PRO A 231 32.49 0.97 -11.10
C PRO A 231 32.70 0.91 -9.59
N ASP A 232 33.93 1.11 -9.13
CA ASP A 232 34.19 1.31 -7.72
C ASP A 232 33.56 2.60 -7.21
N TYR A 233 32.96 2.54 -6.02
CA TYR A 233 32.38 3.70 -5.35
C TYR A 233 33.10 3.97 -4.03
N ASN A 234 33.29 5.25 -3.73
CA ASN A 234 33.97 5.73 -2.52
C ASN A 234 33.15 5.56 -1.22
N SER A 235 31.90 5.10 -1.31
CA SER A 235 31.04 4.87 -0.15
C SER A 235 29.91 3.89 -0.46
N GLN A 236 29.40 3.22 0.59
CA GLN A 236 28.23 2.35 0.47
C GLN A 236 26.98 3.10 -0.01
N ALA A 237 26.80 4.36 0.40
CA ALA A 237 25.68 5.18 -0.05
C ALA A 237 25.78 5.51 -1.54
N ALA A 238 26.98 5.80 -2.06
CA ALA A 238 27.20 6.03 -3.48
C ALA A 238 26.88 4.78 -4.31
N LEU A 239 27.35 3.61 -3.86
CA LEU A 239 27.00 2.32 -4.47
C LEU A 239 25.49 2.05 -4.43
N ALA A 240 24.85 2.23 -3.26
CA ALA A 240 23.42 2.02 -3.08
C ALA A 240 22.59 2.89 -4.03
N LYS A 241 22.90 4.19 -4.07
CA LYS A 241 22.27 5.13 -5.00
C LYS A 241 22.47 4.72 -6.45
N ALA A 242 23.69 4.36 -6.85
CA ALA A 242 23.98 3.97 -8.22
C ALA A 242 23.22 2.69 -8.64
N PHE A 243 23.16 1.69 -7.76
CA PHE A 243 22.40 0.47 -8.00
C PHE A 243 20.90 0.76 -8.10
N ARG A 244 20.36 1.57 -7.18
CA ARG A 244 18.96 2.02 -7.21
C ARG A 244 18.62 2.78 -8.50
N ASP A 245 19.49 3.68 -8.94
CA ASP A 245 19.29 4.43 -10.18
C ASP A 245 19.33 3.50 -11.41
N ARG A 246 20.22 2.49 -11.42
CA ARG A 246 20.26 1.46 -12.47
C ARG A 246 18.98 0.63 -12.51
N LEU A 247 18.43 0.25 -11.35
CA LEU A 247 17.13 -0.44 -11.26
C LEU A 247 15.95 0.37 -11.79
N GLN A 248 16.02 1.70 -11.73
CA GLN A 248 14.99 2.59 -12.28
C GLN A 248 15.19 2.90 -13.77
N GLY A 249 16.32 2.51 -14.36
CA GLY A 249 16.62 2.72 -15.77
C GLY A 249 15.84 1.77 -16.67
N GLY A 250 14.89 2.30 -17.44
CA GLY A 250 14.15 1.53 -18.44
C GLY A 250 13.47 0.28 -17.86
N ASN A 251 13.70 -0.88 -18.49
CA ASN A 251 13.13 -2.16 -18.07
C ASN A 251 14.10 -3.02 -17.23
N TYR A 252 15.19 -2.43 -16.75
CA TYR A 252 16.33 -3.18 -16.20
C TYR A 252 15.95 -4.05 -14.98
N ARG A 253 15.14 -3.51 -14.07
CA ARG A 253 14.64 -4.28 -12.90
C ARG A 253 13.90 -5.55 -13.32
N ALA A 254 12.99 -5.44 -14.30
CA ALA A 254 12.23 -6.59 -14.77
C ALA A 254 13.15 -7.62 -15.45
N GLU A 255 14.12 -7.18 -16.23
CA GLU A 255 15.11 -8.05 -16.89
C GLU A 255 16.03 -8.74 -15.88
N LEU A 256 16.45 -8.05 -14.82
CA LEU A 256 17.20 -8.64 -13.72
C LEU A 256 16.40 -9.76 -13.07
N TYR A 257 15.14 -9.52 -12.71
CA TYR A 257 14.30 -10.55 -12.10
C TYR A 257 13.98 -11.71 -13.04
N LYS A 258 13.74 -11.43 -14.32
CA LYS A 258 13.57 -12.47 -15.34
C LYS A 258 14.78 -13.39 -15.45
N ARG A 259 16.01 -12.83 -15.40
CA ARG A 259 17.25 -13.63 -15.38
C ARG A 259 17.35 -14.52 -14.15
N VAL A 260 16.96 -14.01 -12.97
CA VAL A 260 16.91 -14.80 -11.74
C VAL A 260 15.91 -15.95 -11.88
N CYS A 261 14.67 -15.67 -12.26
CA CYS A 261 13.62 -16.69 -12.43
C CYS A 261 14.02 -17.77 -13.46
N ASN A 262 14.64 -17.38 -14.57
CA ASN A 262 15.14 -18.33 -15.57
C ASN A 262 16.21 -19.27 -15.01
N LYS A 263 17.16 -18.76 -14.22
CA LYS A 263 18.20 -19.59 -13.58
C LYS A 263 17.61 -20.58 -12.58
N VAL A 264 16.60 -20.15 -11.79
CA VAL A 264 15.91 -21.04 -10.85
C VAL A 264 15.16 -22.14 -11.60
N CYS A 265 14.42 -21.77 -12.64
CA CYS A 265 13.67 -22.70 -13.49
C CYS A 265 14.57 -23.80 -14.08
N LEU A 266 15.75 -23.42 -14.59
CA LEU A 266 16.73 -24.37 -15.10
C LEU A 266 17.22 -25.36 -14.03
N LEU A 267 17.43 -24.91 -12.79
CA LEU A 267 17.86 -25.78 -11.68
C LEU A 267 16.76 -26.75 -11.28
N THR A 268 15.51 -26.30 -11.19
CA THR A 268 14.38 -27.17 -10.87
C THR A 268 14.17 -28.27 -11.91
N PHE A 269 14.46 -28.03 -13.19
CA PHE A 269 14.40 -29.07 -14.22
C PHE A 269 15.55 -30.09 -14.15
N VAL A 270 16.72 -29.67 -13.66
CA VAL A 270 17.89 -30.55 -13.52
C VAL A 270 17.76 -31.46 -12.31
N GLU A 271 17.16 -30.98 -11.21
CA GLU A 271 16.94 -31.80 -9.99
C GLU A 271 15.82 -32.86 -10.12
N CYS A 272 14.99 -32.77 -11.16
CA CYS A 272 13.91 -33.73 -11.44
C CYS A 272 14.31 -34.90 -12.38
N ARG A 273 15.58 -35.03 -12.77
CA ARG A 273 16.12 -36.17 -13.52
C ARG A 273 17.03 -37.03 -12.64
#